data_AF-A0A919AH68-F1
#
_entry.id   AF-A0A919AH68-F1
#
_cell.length_a   1.000
_cell.length_b   1.000
_cell.length_c   1.000
_cell.angle_alpha   90.00
_cell.angle_beta   90.00
_cell.angle_gamma   90.00
#
_symmetry.space_group_name_H-M   'P 1'
#
loop_
_entity.id
_entity.type
_entity.pdbx_description
1 polymer ?
#
loop_
_entity_poly.entity_id
_entity_poly.type
_entity_poly.pdbx_seq_one_letter_code
_entity_poly.pdbx_strand_id
1 'polypeptide(L)'
;MLPLATGGSQAHVLAIDYALRPVLSSMGASHIVPGWFTLDRDIAREDGTPVVAPASAKALEEVTDQFSAALGGRVSTLSPTG
;
A
#
# COMPACT_ATOMS: atom_id res chain seq x y z
N MET A 1 -0.34 -8.57 0.62
CA MET A 1 0.12 -7.56 -0.33
C MET A 1 -0.64 -6.27 -0.09
N LEU A 2 0.07 -5.15 0.04
CA LEU A 2 -0.49 -3.80 0.12
C LEU A 2 -0.16 -3.07 -1.20
N PRO A 3 -1.15 -2.83 -2.07
CA PRO A 3 -0.94 -2.07 -3.30
C PRO A 3 -0.73 -0.58 -3.00
N LEU A 4 0.35 0.02 -3.50
CA LEU A 4 0.63 1.45 -3.40
C LEU A 4 0.80 2.03 -4.80
N ALA A 5 0.24 3.21 -5.04
CA ALA A 5 0.41 3.93 -6.30
C ALA A 5 0.45 5.45 -6.08
N THR A 6 0.98 6.18 -7.06
CA THR A 6 0.93 7.64 -7.10
C THR A 6 0.37 8.13 -8.43
N GLY A 7 -0.03 9.39 -8.49
CA GLY A 7 -0.31 10.06 -9.75
C GLY A 7 -0.77 11.51 -9.62
N GLY A 8 -0.77 12.21 -10.75
CA GLY A 8 -1.03 13.66 -10.77
C GLY A 8 -2.46 14.07 -10.43
N SER A 9 -3.43 13.15 -10.45
CA SER A 9 -4.83 13.41 -10.13
C SER A 9 -5.55 12.18 -9.56
N GLN A 10 -6.68 12.42 -8.88
CA GLN A 10 -7.53 11.36 -8.34
C GLN A 10 -8.23 10.52 -9.41
N ALA A 11 -8.23 10.95 -10.68
CA ALA A 11 -8.84 10.20 -11.77
C ALA A 11 -8.20 8.81 -11.98
N HIS A 12 -6.95 8.63 -11.53
CA HIS A 12 -6.22 7.37 -11.66
C HIS A 12 -6.36 6.44 -10.44
N VAL A 13 -7.13 6.81 -9.41
CA VAL A 13 -7.30 5.96 -8.22
C VAL A 13 -7.83 4.56 -8.58
N LEU A 14 -8.73 4.49 -9.57
CA LEU A 14 -9.28 3.23 -10.07
C LEU A 14 -8.22 2.30 -10.69
N ALA A 15 -7.06 2.80 -11.10
CA ALA A 15 -5.98 1.97 -11.62
C ALA A 15 -5.49 0.94 -10.59
N ILE A 16 -5.62 1.22 -9.29
CA ILE A 16 -5.28 0.26 -8.23
C ILE A 16 -6.16 -0.99 -8.35
N ASP A 17 -7.48 -0.81 -8.38
CA ASP A 17 -8.40 -1.94 -8.34
C ASP A 17 -8.61 -2.60 -9.71
N TYR A 18 -8.47 -1.86 -10.80
CA TYR A 18 -8.74 -2.37 -12.14
C TYR A 18 -7.50 -2.77 -12.94
N ALA A 19 -6.31 -2.28 -12.59
CA ALA A 19 -5.07 -2.67 -13.27
C ALA A 19 -4.13 -3.46 -12.35
N LEU A 20 -3.89 -2.98 -11.14
CA LEU A 20 -2.88 -3.57 -10.26
C LEU A 20 -3.40 -4.82 -9.53
N ARG A 21 -4.62 -4.78 -8.99
CA ARG A 21 -5.22 -5.93 -8.28
C ARG A 21 -5.35 -7.18 -9.17
N PRO A 22 -5.80 -7.13 -10.44
CA PRO A 22 -5.85 -8.31 -11.30
C PRO A 22 -4.48 -8.96 -11.53
N VAL A 23 -3.42 -8.14 -11.71
CA VAL A 23 -2.06 -8.64 -11.90
C VAL A 23 -1.55 -9.34 -10.64
N LEU A 24 -1.73 -8.71 -9.47
CA LEU A 24 -1.33 -9.30 -8.19
C LEU A 24 -2.06 -10.63 -7.91
N SER A 25 -3.36 -10.71 -8.22
CA SER A 25 -4.13 -11.95 -8.12
C SER A 25 -3.58 -13.05 -9.04
N SER A 26 -3.20 -12.71 -10.28
CA SER A 26 -2.58 -13.65 -11.22
C SER A 26 -1.22 -14.16 -10.76
N MET A 27 -0.49 -13.39 -9.94
CA MET A 27 0.80 -13.78 -9.38
C MET A 27 0.67 -14.64 -8.10
N GLY A 28 -0.55 -15.01 -7.71
CA GLY A 28 -0.80 -15.85 -6.53
C GLY A 28 -0.80 -15.08 -5.20
N ALA A 29 -1.05 -13.77 -5.23
CA ALA A 29 -1.21 -13.01 -3.99
C ALA A 29 -2.44 -13.52 -3.21
N SER A 30 -2.20 -14.25 -2.12
CA SER A 30 -3.22 -14.88 -1.29
C SER A 30 -4.10 -13.90 -0.52
N HIS A 31 -3.59 -12.69 -0.23
CA HIS A 31 -4.33 -11.65 0.47
C HIS A 31 -3.89 -10.27 -0.03
N ILE A 32 -4.80 -9.55 -0.66
CA ILE A 32 -4.60 -8.19 -1.19
C ILE A 32 -5.50 -7.24 -0.39
N VAL A 33 -4.89 -6.43 0.49
CA VAL A 33 -5.63 -5.42 1.28
C VAL A 33 -6.08 -4.24 0.39
N PRO A 34 -6.97 -3.35 0.86
CA PRO A 34 -7.25 -2.10 0.16
C PRO A 34 -5.95 -1.36 -0.14
N GLY A 35 -5.80 -0.88 -1.38
CA GLY A 35 -4.61 -0.15 -1.80
C GLY A 35 -4.67 1.33 -1.42
N TRP A 36 -3.51 1.98 -1.42
CA TRP A 36 -3.37 3.40 -1.11
C TRP A 36 -2.84 4.18 -2.32
N PHE A 37 -3.42 5.35 -2.58
CA PHE A 37 -3.04 6.24 -3.67
C PHE A 37 -2.59 7.59 -3.11
N THR A 38 -1.37 8.01 -3.43
CA THR A 38 -0.87 9.34 -3.03
C THR A 38 -0.79 10.27 -4.25
N LEU A 39 -1.25 11.51 -4.12
CA LEU A 39 -1.12 12.47 -5.22
C LEU A 39 0.34 12.90 -5.36
N ASP A 40 0.81 13.06 -6.60
CA ASP A 40 2.20 13.47 -6.86
C ASP A 40 2.52 14.83 -6.21
N ARG A 41 1.53 15.71 -6.07
CA ARG A 41 1.68 17.01 -5.38
C ARG A 41 2.00 16.90 -3.89
N ASP A 42 1.67 15.77 -3.28
CA ASP A 42 1.93 15.48 -1.87
C ASP A 42 3.28 14.79 -1.67
N ILE A 43 4.07 14.62 -2.74
CA ILE A 43 5.40 13.99 -2.69
C ILE A 43 6.41 15.00 -3.22
N ALA A 44 7.08 15.69 -2.31
CA ALA A 44 8.20 16.54 -2.61
C ALA A 44 9.50 15.73 -2.71
N ARG A 45 10.57 16.36 -3.22
CA ARG A 45 11.93 15.83 -3.14
C ARG A 45 12.82 16.84 -2.43
N GLU A 46 13.43 16.41 -1.34
CA GLU A 46 14.44 17.17 -0.60
C GLU A 46 15.76 16.40 -0.71
N ASP A 47 16.77 17.01 -1.33
CA ASP A 47 18.08 16.40 -1.60
C ASP A 47 18.01 15.01 -2.26
N GLY A 48 17.02 14.82 -3.15
CA GLY A 48 16.77 13.55 -3.84
C GLY A 48 15.96 12.54 -3.03
N THR A 49 15.70 12.81 -1.75
CA THR A 49 14.86 11.99 -0.87
C THR A 49 13.39 12.37 -1.02
N PRO A 50 12.47 11.41 -1.24
CA PRO A 50 11.04 11.72 -1.29
C PRO A 50 10.53 12.11 0.10
N VAL A 51 9.88 13.26 0.20
CA VAL A 51 9.23 13.76 1.42
C VAL A 51 7.73 13.85 1.15
N VAL A 52 6.95 13.10 1.95
CA VAL A 52 5.50 13.03 1.80
C VAL A 52 4.86 14.10 2.69
N ALA A 53 3.86 14.81 2.15
CA ALA A 53 3.11 15.81 2.89
C ALA A 53 2.49 15.20 4.17
N PRO A 54 2.43 15.94 5.29
CA PRO A 54 2.07 15.36 6.59
C PRO A 54 0.74 14.60 6.64
N ALA A 55 -0.28 15.08 5.93
CA ALA A 55 -1.58 14.40 5.86
C ALA A 55 -1.49 13.05 5.14
N SER A 56 -0.79 13.01 4.00
CA SER A 56 -0.61 11.79 3.21
C SER A 56 0.35 10.81 3.89
N ALA A 57 1.36 11.32 4.62
CA ALA A 57 2.26 10.51 5.44
C ALA A 57 1.49 9.80 6.58
N LYS A 58 0.67 10.54 7.33
CA LYS A 58 -0.15 9.97 8.40
C LYS A 58 -1.10 8.88 7.89
N ALA A 59 -1.79 9.13 6.78
CA ALA A 59 -2.69 8.14 6.19
C ALA A 59 -1.93 6.91 5.67
N LEU A 60 -0.73 7.09 5.10
CA LEU A 60 0.14 5.99 4.70
C LEU A 60 0.62 5.16 5.90
N GLU A 61 0.96 5.80 7.02
CA GLU A 61 1.29 5.14 8.29
C GLU A 61 0.11 4.28 8.76
N GLU A 62 -1.11 4.83 8.82
CA GLU A 62 -2.32 4.11 9.24
C GLU A 62 -2.58 2.85 8.38
N VAL A 63 -2.43 2.95 7.05
CA VAL A 63 -2.60 1.81 6.14
C VAL A 63 -1.48 0.78 6.31
N THR A 64 -0.25 1.23 6.55
CA THR A 64 0.91 0.35 6.79
C THR A 64 0.79 -0.38 8.12
N ASP A 65 0.27 0.28 9.16
CA ASP A 65 -0.01 -0.33 10.46
C ASP A 65 -1.09 -1.41 10.35
N GLN A 66 -2.18 -1.12 9.64
CA GLN A 66 -3.23 -2.12 9.38
C GLN A 66 -2.68 -3.33 8.62
N PHE A 67 -1.84 -3.10 7.61
CA PHE A 67 -1.18 -4.17 6.87
C PHE A 67 -0.24 -5.00 7.77
N SER A 68 0.53 -4.33 8.62
CA SER A 68 1.44 -4.97 9.59
C SER A 68 0.67 -5.80 10.61
N ALA A 69 -0.45 -5.31 11.13
CA ALA A 69 -1.33 -6.07 12.03
C ALA A 69 -1.89 -7.33 11.33
N ALA A 70 -2.30 -7.22 10.06
CA ALA A 70 -2.78 -8.36 9.27
C ALA A 70 -1.67 -9.39 8.93
N LEU A 71 -0.40 -8.99 8.99
CA LEU A 71 0.74 -9.91 8.92
C LEU A 71 1.01 -10.57 10.28
N GLY A 72 1.07 -9.78 11.36
CA GLY A 72 1.34 -10.26 12.71
C GLY A 72 0.31 -11.28 13.20
N GLY A 73 -0.97 -11.08 12.87
CA GLY A 73 -2.03 -12.06 13.15
C GLY A 73 -1.87 -13.40 12.42
N ARG A 74 -1.19 -13.42 11.27
CA ARG A 74 -0.94 -14.64 10.47
C ARG A 74 0.36 -15.35 10.84
N VAL A 75 1.37 -14.63 11.35
CA VAL A 75 2.59 -15.26 11.86
C VAL A 75 2.29 -16.04 13.15
N SER A 76 1.36 -15.56 13.98
CA SER A 76 0.94 -16.24 15.21
C SER A 76 0.22 -17.58 14.97
N THR A 77 -0.43 -17.77 13.82
CA THR A 77 -1.08 -19.05 13.46
C THR A 77 -0.14 -20.06 12.80
N LEU A 78 1.09 -19.67 12.47
CA LEU A 78 2.14 -20.57 12.01
C LEU A 78 3.01 -20.98 13.20
N SER A 79 2.45 -21.73 14.15
CA SER A 79 3.27 -22.45 15.13
C SER A 79 4.24 -23.38 14.39
N PRO A 80 5.50 -23.51 14.87
CA PRO A 80 6.44 -24.45 14.29
C PRO A 80 5.88 -25.86 14.52
N THR A 81 5.54 -26.55 13.44
CA THR A 81 5.39 -28.00 13.49
C THR A 81 6.80 -28.56 13.42
N GLY A 82 7.38 -28.91 14.57
CA GLY A 82 8.69 -29.55 14.69
C GLY A 82 9.56 -28.95 15.77
#